data_AF-A0A379V1T3-F1
#
_entry.id   AF-A0A379V1T3-F1
#
_cell.length_a   1.000
_cell.length_b   1.000
_cell.length_c   1.000
_cell.angle_alpha   90.00
_cell.angle_beta   90.00
_cell.angle_gamma   90.00
#
_symmetry.space_group_name_H-M   'P 1'
#
loop_
_entity.id
_entity.type
_entity.pdbx_description
1 polymer ?
#
loop_
_entity_poly.entity_id
_entity_poly.type
_entity_poly.pdbx_seq_one_letter_code
_entity_poly.pdbx_strand_id
1 'polypeptide(L)'
;MALHYVYNTPFDQLIWDVGHQAYPHKILTGRRDKIGTIRQKGGLHPFPWRGESEYDVLSVGHSSTSISAGIGIAVAAEKEGKDRRTVCVIGDGAITAGMAFEAMNHAGDIRPDMLVILNDNEMSISENVGALNNHLAQLLSGKLYSSLREGGKKVFSGVPPIKELLKRTEEHIKGMVVPGTLFEELGFNYIGPVDGHDVMGLISTLKNMRDLKGPQFLHIMTKKGRGYEPAEKDPITFHAVPKFDPSSGCLPKSSGGLPGYSKNLR
;
A
#
# COMPACT_ATOMS: atom_id res chain seq x y z
N MET A 1 -11.89 -3.55 3.44
CA MET A 1 -13.16 -4.30 3.26
C MET A 1 -12.90 -5.66 2.64
N ALA A 2 -12.37 -5.74 1.40
CA ALA A 2 -12.08 -7.01 0.73
C ALA A 2 -11.28 -7.99 1.60
N LEU A 3 -10.25 -7.51 2.32
CA LEU A 3 -9.49 -8.33 3.28
C LEU A 3 -10.36 -9.02 4.34
N HIS A 4 -11.23 -8.29 5.04
CA HIS A 4 -12.11 -8.87 6.06
C HIS A 4 -13.21 -9.77 5.49
N TYR A 5 -13.47 -9.68 4.18
CA TYR A 5 -14.40 -10.58 3.50
C TYR A 5 -13.74 -11.91 3.11
N VAL A 6 -12.46 -11.87 2.71
CA VAL A 6 -11.72 -13.04 2.20
C VAL A 6 -11.00 -13.79 3.33
N TYR A 7 -10.46 -13.08 4.31
CA TYR A 7 -9.67 -13.65 5.40
C TYR A 7 -10.50 -13.80 6.68
N ASN A 8 -10.30 -14.91 7.37
CA ASN A 8 -11.00 -15.25 8.61
C ASN A 8 -10.33 -14.58 9.82
N THR A 9 -10.38 -13.26 9.92
CA THR A 9 -9.81 -12.54 11.07
C THR A 9 -10.65 -12.75 12.33
N PRO A 10 -10.06 -12.94 13.54
CA PRO A 10 -8.65 -12.74 13.87
C PRO A 10 -7.77 -13.99 13.75
N PHE A 11 -8.32 -15.12 13.29
CA PHE A 11 -7.52 -16.32 13.05
C PHE A 11 -6.46 -16.05 11.98
N ASP A 12 -6.87 -15.58 10.80
CA ASP A 12 -5.97 -15.01 9.80
C ASP A 12 -5.47 -13.64 10.31
N GLN A 13 -4.18 -13.36 10.16
CA GLN A 13 -3.54 -12.19 10.74
C GLN A 13 -3.33 -11.09 9.69
N LEU A 14 -3.97 -9.94 9.92
CA LEU A 14 -3.78 -8.73 9.13
C LEU A 14 -2.86 -7.76 9.88
N ILE A 15 -1.78 -7.35 9.23
CA ILE A 15 -0.76 -6.46 9.77
C ILE A 15 -0.76 -5.18 8.96
N TRP A 16 -0.98 -4.05 9.63
CA TRP A 16 -1.02 -2.74 9.00
C TRP A 16 0.28 -1.99 9.27
N ASP A 17 1.00 -1.56 8.24
CA ASP A 17 2.18 -0.72 8.39
C ASP A 17 1.79 0.72 8.78
N VAL A 18 2.43 1.30 9.80
CA VAL A 18 2.06 2.59 10.46
C VAL A 18 0.66 2.58 11.10
N GLY A 19 -0.38 2.16 10.38
CA GLY A 19 -1.73 1.95 10.88
C GLY A 19 -2.71 3.11 10.71
N HIS A 20 -2.27 4.24 10.14
CA HIS A 20 -3.13 5.43 9.94
C HIS A 20 -4.26 5.17 8.93
N GLN A 21 -4.08 4.21 8.04
CA GLN A 21 -5.05 3.72 7.05
C GLN A 21 -6.04 2.68 7.61
N ALA A 22 -5.91 2.29 8.88
CA ALA A 22 -6.67 1.18 9.48
C ALA A 22 -7.99 1.59 10.16
N TYR A 23 -8.51 2.81 9.95
CA TYR A 23 -9.78 3.23 10.56
C TYR A 23 -10.96 2.37 10.08
N PRO A 24 -11.11 2.05 8.78
CA PRO A 24 -12.12 1.09 8.33
C PRO A 24 -11.96 -0.30 8.97
N HIS A 25 -10.72 -0.73 9.21
CA HIS A 25 -10.44 -1.98 9.92
C HIS A 25 -11.00 -1.94 11.35
N LYS A 26 -10.74 -0.86 12.11
CA LYS A 26 -11.31 -0.69 13.46
C LYS A 26 -12.85 -0.70 13.42
N ILE A 27 -13.46 0.01 12.48
CA ILE A 27 -14.92 0.06 12.30
C ILE A 27 -15.50 -1.34 12.07
N LEU A 28 -14.89 -2.13 11.18
CA LEU A 28 -15.36 -3.47 10.80
C LEU A 28 -15.13 -4.53 11.89
N THR A 29 -14.29 -4.23 12.88
CA THR A 29 -13.89 -5.16 13.96
C THR A 29 -14.45 -4.71 15.31
N GLY A 30 -15.73 -4.33 15.32
CA GLY A 30 -16.49 -4.05 16.55
C GLY A 30 -16.27 -2.68 17.18
N ARG A 31 -15.49 -1.78 16.56
CA ARG A 31 -15.17 -0.46 17.15
C ARG A 31 -15.85 0.73 16.48
N ARG A 32 -16.90 0.48 15.67
CA ARG A 32 -17.67 1.52 14.97
C ARG A 32 -18.16 2.64 15.90
N ASP A 33 -18.82 2.28 17.00
CA ASP A 33 -19.47 3.27 17.89
C ASP A 33 -18.45 4.10 18.68
N LYS A 34 -17.21 3.63 18.78
CA LYS A 34 -16.11 4.31 19.48
C LYS A 34 -15.23 5.13 18.54
N ILE A 35 -15.43 5.09 17.22
CA ILE A 35 -14.52 5.73 16.26
C ILE A 35 -14.41 7.25 16.47
N GLY A 36 -15.47 7.90 16.93
CA GLY A 36 -15.48 9.33 17.26
C GLY A 36 -14.58 9.71 18.44
N THR A 37 -14.11 8.74 19.23
CA THR A 37 -13.22 8.94 20.40
C THR A 37 -11.74 8.78 20.06
N ILE A 38 -11.39 8.48 18.80
CA ILE A 38 -10.00 8.22 18.42
C ILE A 38 -9.10 9.42 18.74
N ARG A 39 -7.88 9.16 19.23
CA ARG A 39 -6.91 10.17 19.70
C ARG A 39 -7.32 10.96 20.95
N GLN A 40 -8.43 10.63 21.59
CA GLN A 40 -8.84 11.24 22.85
C GLN A 40 -8.32 10.41 24.02
N LYS A 41 -8.04 11.07 25.15
CA LYS A 41 -7.65 10.37 26.38
C LYS A 41 -8.76 9.39 26.79
N GLY A 42 -8.41 8.11 26.93
CA GLY A 42 -9.37 7.04 27.24
C GLY A 42 -10.24 6.58 26.06
N GLY A 43 -10.03 7.13 24.86
CA GLY A 43 -10.65 6.69 23.62
C GLY A 43 -9.79 5.71 22.83
N LEU A 44 -10.17 5.46 21.57
CA LEU A 44 -9.41 4.56 20.69
C LEU A 44 -8.02 5.11 20.35
N HIS A 45 -7.06 4.21 20.26
CA HIS A 45 -5.71 4.48 19.80
C HIS A 45 -5.73 4.85 18.31
N PRO A 46 -4.92 5.85 17.87
CA PRO A 46 -4.85 6.28 16.46
C PRO A 46 -4.38 5.19 15.50
N PHE A 47 -3.70 4.18 16.00
CA PHE A 47 -3.14 3.08 15.21
C PHE A 47 -3.62 1.75 15.80
N PRO A 48 -3.55 0.64 15.05
CA PRO A 48 -3.71 -0.69 15.62
C PRO A 48 -2.84 -0.87 16.87
N TRP A 49 -3.46 -1.35 17.94
CA TRP A 49 -2.83 -1.55 19.23
C TRP A 49 -3.33 -2.85 19.84
N ARG A 50 -2.42 -3.76 20.15
CA ARG A 50 -2.75 -5.12 20.64
C ARG A 50 -3.61 -5.12 21.90
N GLY A 51 -3.42 -4.13 22.77
CA GLY A 51 -4.21 -3.98 23.99
C GLY A 51 -5.64 -3.50 23.74
N GLU A 52 -5.95 -3.03 22.52
CA GLU A 52 -7.28 -2.54 22.15
C GLU A 52 -8.19 -3.62 21.57
N SER A 53 -7.62 -4.58 20.82
CA SER A 53 -8.38 -5.52 20.01
C SER A 53 -7.55 -6.75 19.62
N GLU A 54 -8.17 -7.92 19.64
CA GLU A 54 -7.58 -9.17 19.11
C GLU A 54 -7.30 -9.12 17.60
N TYR A 55 -7.97 -8.22 16.87
CA TYR A 55 -7.76 -8.00 15.44
C TYR A 55 -6.52 -7.15 15.14
N ASP A 56 -5.96 -6.46 16.15
CA ASP A 56 -4.79 -5.60 16.02
C ASP A 56 -3.53 -6.43 16.33
N VAL A 57 -3.01 -7.14 15.34
CA VAL A 57 -1.92 -8.12 15.50
C VAL A 57 -0.63 -7.51 16.04
N LEU A 58 -0.28 -6.30 15.56
CA LEU A 58 0.88 -5.53 16.00
C LEU A 58 0.46 -4.16 16.48
N SER A 59 1.17 -3.68 17.50
CA SER A 59 1.12 -2.29 17.91
C SER A 59 2.07 -1.50 17.01
N VAL A 60 1.52 -0.58 16.21
CA VAL A 60 2.28 0.12 15.17
C VAL A 60 2.28 1.63 15.37
N GLY A 61 3.22 2.29 14.70
CA GLY A 61 3.39 3.73 14.69
C GLY A 61 4.58 4.14 13.82
N HIS A 62 5.69 3.40 13.92
CA HIS A 62 6.80 3.51 12.98
C HIS A 62 6.46 2.77 11.66
N SER A 63 6.98 3.29 10.55
CA SER A 63 6.82 2.68 9.23
C SER A 63 7.77 1.51 9.01
N SER A 64 7.46 0.72 7.99
CA SER A 64 8.34 -0.30 7.40
C SER A 64 8.59 -1.52 8.28
N THR A 65 7.76 -1.71 9.31
CA THR A 65 7.88 -2.80 10.30
C THR A 65 6.99 -4.00 9.99
N SER A 66 5.97 -3.83 9.15
CA SER A 66 4.93 -4.84 8.91
C SER A 66 5.46 -6.13 8.30
N ILE A 67 6.31 -6.06 7.25
CA ILE A 67 6.79 -7.24 6.52
C ILE A 67 7.69 -8.09 7.42
N SER A 68 8.65 -7.48 8.13
CA SER A 68 9.56 -8.19 9.04
C SER A 68 8.81 -8.96 10.12
N ALA A 69 7.84 -8.31 10.77
CA ALA A 69 7.01 -8.95 11.77
C ALA A 69 6.05 -10.01 11.17
N GLY A 70 5.54 -9.76 9.96
CA GLY A 70 4.72 -10.71 9.20
C GLY A 70 5.46 -12.00 8.85
N ILE A 71 6.75 -11.92 8.52
CA ILE A 71 7.58 -13.11 8.31
C ILE A 71 7.62 -13.98 9.56
N GLY A 72 7.89 -13.40 10.73
CA GLY A 72 7.91 -14.14 12.00
C GLY A 72 6.56 -14.80 12.31
N ILE A 73 5.46 -14.11 12.02
CA ILE A 73 4.10 -14.64 12.17
C ILE A 73 3.82 -15.79 11.20
N ALA A 74 4.23 -15.66 9.94
CA ALA A 74 4.05 -16.68 8.91
C ALA A 74 4.84 -17.96 9.24
N VAL A 75 6.10 -17.82 9.66
CA VAL A 75 6.93 -18.94 10.12
C VAL A 75 6.32 -19.63 11.34
N ALA A 76 5.77 -18.86 12.29
CA ALA A 76 5.06 -19.43 13.43
C ALA A 76 3.79 -20.18 13.01
N ALA A 77 3.02 -19.62 12.06
CA ALA A 77 1.82 -20.24 11.52
C ALA A 77 2.12 -21.59 10.83
N GLU A 78 3.21 -21.66 10.07
CA GLU A 78 3.69 -22.90 9.44
C GLU A 78 4.03 -23.96 10.49
N LYS A 79 4.82 -23.59 11.52
CA LYS A 79 5.18 -24.51 12.61
C LYS A 79 3.98 -24.99 13.43
N GLU A 80 2.93 -24.19 13.54
CA GLU A 80 1.69 -24.59 14.19
C GLU A 80 0.86 -25.57 13.35
N GLY A 81 1.09 -25.66 12.04
CA GLY A 81 0.36 -26.56 11.13
C GLY A 81 -1.14 -26.24 10.99
N LYS A 82 -1.54 -24.98 11.25
CA LYS A 82 -2.95 -24.56 11.26
C LYS A 82 -3.41 -23.86 9.99
N ASP A 83 -2.55 -23.74 8.98
CA ASP A 83 -2.83 -23.05 7.70
C ASP A 83 -3.34 -21.59 7.87
N ARG A 84 -2.92 -20.93 8.96
CA ARG A 84 -3.24 -19.52 9.24
C ARG A 84 -2.57 -18.62 8.21
N ARG A 85 -3.33 -17.71 7.59
CA ARG A 85 -2.79 -16.76 6.61
C ARG A 85 -2.25 -15.50 7.27
N THR A 86 -1.17 -14.97 6.69
CA THR A 86 -0.52 -13.73 7.13
C THR A 86 -0.54 -12.71 6.00
N VAL A 87 -1.11 -11.53 6.24
CA VAL A 87 -1.21 -10.46 5.25
C VAL A 87 -0.65 -9.17 5.82
N CYS A 88 0.33 -8.57 5.12
CA CYS A 88 0.92 -7.29 5.46
C CYS A 88 0.41 -6.22 4.49
N VAL A 89 -0.10 -5.09 4.99
CA VAL A 89 -0.52 -3.95 4.17
C VAL A 89 0.44 -2.79 4.40
N ILE A 90 1.19 -2.42 3.37
CA ILE A 90 2.23 -1.38 3.41
C ILE A 90 1.97 -0.30 2.35
N GLY A 91 2.29 0.96 2.65
CA GLY A 91 2.19 2.06 1.68
C GLY A 91 3.45 2.21 0.82
N ASP A 92 3.29 2.86 -0.33
CA ASP A 92 4.34 3.33 -1.25
C ASP A 92 5.51 4.04 -0.55
N GLY A 93 5.23 4.94 0.38
CA GLY A 93 6.29 5.63 1.12
C GLY A 93 7.04 4.75 2.13
N ALA A 94 6.39 3.70 2.66
CA ALA A 94 6.98 2.86 3.70
C ALA A 94 7.79 1.69 3.13
N ILE A 95 7.45 1.21 1.93
CA ILE A 95 8.13 0.08 1.29
C ILE A 95 9.53 0.43 0.79
N THR A 96 9.83 1.73 0.61
CA THR A 96 11.14 2.22 0.16
C THR A 96 12.20 2.15 1.25
N ALA A 97 11.83 1.97 2.52
CA ALA A 97 12.80 1.95 3.60
C ALA A 97 13.62 0.65 3.63
N GLY A 98 14.89 0.76 4.04
CA GLY A 98 15.80 -0.39 4.10
C GLY A 98 15.30 -1.58 4.93
N MET A 99 14.51 -1.35 5.99
CA MET A 99 13.92 -2.42 6.79
C MET A 99 12.87 -3.23 6.00
N ALA A 100 12.04 -2.56 5.19
CA ALA A 100 11.09 -3.26 4.34
C ALA A 100 11.82 -4.06 3.25
N PHE A 101 12.88 -3.50 2.67
CA PHE A 101 13.70 -4.19 1.67
C PHE A 101 14.43 -5.42 2.22
N GLU A 102 15.08 -5.29 3.39
CA GLU A 102 15.73 -6.41 4.07
C GLU A 102 14.74 -7.53 4.39
N ALA A 103 13.57 -7.16 4.93
CA ALA A 103 12.52 -8.13 5.21
C ALA A 103 12.03 -8.84 3.94
N MET A 104 11.81 -8.11 2.83
CA MET A 104 11.42 -8.74 1.56
C MET A 104 12.50 -9.69 1.05
N ASN A 105 13.78 -9.29 1.10
CA ASN A 105 14.88 -10.17 0.70
C ASN A 105 14.92 -11.46 1.55
N HIS A 106 14.72 -11.34 2.87
CA HIS A 106 14.64 -12.49 3.76
C HIS A 106 13.41 -13.39 3.47
N ALA A 107 12.24 -12.80 3.21
CA ALA A 107 11.06 -13.55 2.80
C ALA A 107 11.28 -14.32 1.49
N GLY A 108 12.05 -13.75 0.54
CA GLY A 108 12.46 -14.40 -0.68
C GLY A 108 13.30 -15.66 -0.46
N ASP A 109 14.19 -15.62 0.51
CA ASP A 109 15.09 -16.72 0.87
C ASP A 109 14.35 -17.87 1.59
N ILE A 110 13.64 -17.56 2.67
CA ILE A 110 12.97 -18.58 3.49
C ILE A 110 11.56 -18.96 3.02
N ARG A 111 11.04 -18.24 2.02
CA ARG A 111 9.80 -18.51 1.27
C ARG A 111 8.55 -18.85 2.12
N PRO A 112 8.18 -18.02 3.13
CA PRO A 112 7.02 -18.32 3.97
C PRO A 112 5.71 -18.08 3.19
N ASP A 113 4.64 -18.77 3.59
CA ASP A 113 3.29 -18.52 3.08
C ASP A 113 2.76 -17.18 3.63
N MET A 114 2.95 -16.10 2.88
CA MET A 114 2.51 -14.75 3.26
C MET A 114 2.09 -13.91 2.05
N LEU A 115 1.23 -12.92 2.28
CA LEU A 115 0.86 -11.90 1.30
C LEU A 115 1.33 -10.53 1.74
N VAL A 116 2.07 -9.82 0.90
CA VAL A 116 2.35 -8.39 1.02
C VAL A 116 1.44 -7.65 0.05
N ILE A 117 0.71 -6.66 0.55
CA ILE A 117 -0.12 -5.76 -0.25
C ILE A 117 0.52 -4.38 -0.22
N LEU A 118 0.99 -3.92 -1.38
CA LEU A 118 1.41 -2.56 -1.59
C LEU A 118 0.18 -1.70 -1.93
N ASN A 119 -0.15 -0.78 -1.03
CA ASN A 119 -1.14 0.27 -1.25
C ASN A 119 -0.46 1.53 -1.81
N ASP A 120 -0.33 1.58 -3.12
CA ASP A 120 0.23 2.73 -3.82
C ASP A 120 -0.85 3.81 -3.99
N ASN A 121 -0.55 5.03 -3.57
CA ASN A 121 -1.43 6.19 -3.73
C ASN A 121 -0.72 7.37 -4.38
N GLU A 122 0.47 7.16 -4.97
CA GLU A 122 1.29 8.14 -5.69
C GLU A 122 1.73 9.36 -4.85
N MET A 123 1.75 9.26 -3.52
CA MET A 123 1.94 10.40 -2.61
C MET A 123 3.13 10.24 -1.65
N SER A 124 4.18 9.52 -2.03
CA SER A 124 5.46 9.64 -1.32
C SER A 124 5.97 11.10 -1.39
N ILE A 125 5.59 11.90 -0.38
CA ILE A 125 5.74 13.37 -0.28
C ILE A 125 7.15 13.84 0.11
N SER A 126 8.06 12.95 0.51
CA SER A 126 9.46 13.33 0.75
C SER A 126 10.34 12.93 -0.43
N GLU A 127 11.22 13.83 -0.88
CA GLU A 127 12.37 13.43 -1.70
C GLU A 127 13.07 12.27 -1.00
N ASN A 128 13.03 11.08 -1.61
CA ASN A 128 13.72 9.93 -1.05
C ASN A 128 15.21 10.24 -0.98
N VAL A 129 15.79 10.16 0.21
CA VAL A 129 17.24 10.32 0.39
C VAL A 129 17.87 8.95 0.22
N GLY A 130 18.82 8.81 -0.72
CA GLY A 130 19.57 7.58 -0.97
C GLY A 130 19.33 6.96 -2.34
N ALA A 131 20.39 6.43 -2.96
CA ALA A 131 20.36 5.90 -4.33
C ALA A 131 19.38 4.72 -4.52
N LEU A 132 19.31 3.81 -3.54
CA LEU A 132 18.40 2.66 -3.57
C LEU A 132 16.93 3.09 -3.40
N ASN A 133 16.65 4.01 -2.47
CA ASN A 133 15.31 4.53 -2.25
C ASN A 133 14.80 5.32 -3.45
N ASN A 134 15.68 6.03 -4.14
CA ASN A 134 15.36 6.73 -5.38
C ASN A 134 15.10 5.77 -6.54
N HIS A 135 15.87 4.69 -6.65
CA HIS A 135 15.62 3.68 -7.67
C HIS A 135 14.31 2.92 -7.40
N LEU A 136 14.05 2.52 -6.15
CA LEU A 136 12.78 1.93 -5.71
C LEU A 136 11.60 2.86 -5.95
N ALA A 137 11.70 4.14 -5.56
CA ALA A 137 10.66 5.12 -5.84
C ALA A 137 10.50 5.38 -7.33
N GLN A 138 11.56 5.40 -8.13
CA GLN A 138 11.46 5.51 -9.59
C GLN A 138 10.76 4.29 -10.20
N LEU A 139 11.06 3.08 -9.73
CA LEU A 139 10.38 1.85 -10.17
C LEU A 139 8.90 1.85 -9.78
N LEU A 140 8.57 2.29 -8.56
CA LEU A 140 7.19 2.36 -8.06
C LEU A 140 6.39 3.49 -8.72
N SER A 141 6.99 4.69 -8.87
CA SER A 141 6.41 5.83 -9.61
C SER A 141 6.35 5.60 -11.12
N GLY A 142 7.09 4.59 -11.60
CA GLY A 142 7.28 4.28 -12.99
C GLY A 142 6.09 3.54 -13.57
N LYS A 143 4.99 4.26 -13.83
CA LYS A 143 4.29 4.24 -15.12
C LYS A 143 3.14 5.26 -15.16
N LEU A 144 3.52 6.45 -15.63
CA LEU A 144 2.77 7.30 -16.57
C LEU A 144 2.47 6.51 -17.87
N TYR A 145 1.73 5.40 -17.76
CA TYR A 145 1.58 4.40 -18.83
C TYR A 145 0.15 3.87 -18.85
N SER A 146 -0.80 4.79 -18.88
CA SER A 146 -2.19 4.54 -19.21
C SER A 146 -2.79 5.65 -20.08
N SER A 147 -2.15 6.83 -20.19
CA SER A 147 -2.66 7.98 -20.95
C SER A 147 -2.45 7.91 -22.48
N LEU A 148 -1.76 6.91 -23.02
CA LEU A 148 -1.61 6.75 -24.48
C LEU A 148 -2.68 5.87 -25.14
N ARG A 149 -3.60 5.24 -24.38
CA ARG A 149 -4.59 4.32 -24.97
C ARG A 149 -5.92 4.96 -25.36
N GLU A 150 -6.19 6.20 -24.98
CA GLU A 150 -7.46 6.88 -25.34
C GLU A 150 -7.32 8.01 -26.38
N GLY A 151 -6.11 8.42 -26.76
CA GLY A 151 -5.89 9.51 -27.72
C GLY A 151 -5.73 9.10 -29.21
N GLY A 152 -5.64 7.81 -29.52
CA GLY A 152 -5.12 7.31 -30.81
C GLY A 152 -6.15 6.80 -31.83
N LYS A 153 -7.41 7.28 -31.82
CA LYS A 153 -8.45 6.79 -32.75
C LYS A 153 -8.70 7.65 -33.99
N LYS A 154 -7.79 8.58 -34.33
CA LYS A 154 -7.82 9.27 -35.63
C LYS A 154 -6.41 9.40 -36.21
N VAL A 155 -6.30 9.07 -37.51
CA VAL A 155 -5.12 9.09 -38.40
C VAL A 155 -4.20 7.86 -38.16
N PHE A 156 -4.08 6.87 -39.04
CA PHE A 156 -3.69 6.91 -40.45
C PHE A 156 -4.36 5.78 -41.28
N SER A 157 -5.01 6.14 -42.37
CA SER A 157 -5.19 5.26 -43.53
C SER A 157 -3.89 5.28 -44.35
N GLY A 158 -3.13 4.18 -44.33
CA GLY A 158 -2.06 3.91 -45.30
C GLY A 158 -0.63 4.22 -44.85
N VAL A 159 0.01 3.29 -44.14
CA VAL A 159 1.48 3.15 -44.06
C VAL A 159 1.82 1.65 -43.99
N PRO A 160 2.80 1.12 -44.76
CA PRO A 160 3.18 -0.30 -44.73
C PRO A 160 3.84 -0.70 -43.40
N PRO A 161 3.83 -2.00 -43.03
CA PRO A 161 4.24 -2.44 -41.69
C PRO A 161 5.75 -2.26 -41.46
N ILE A 162 6.10 -1.38 -40.52
CA ILE A 162 7.48 -1.09 -40.11
C ILE A 162 7.99 -2.22 -39.20
N LYS A 163 8.29 -3.38 -39.76
CA LYS A 163 8.82 -4.55 -39.02
C LYS A 163 10.22 -4.34 -38.44
N GLU A 164 11.04 -3.48 -39.05
CA GLU A 164 12.43 -3.26 -38.59
C GLU A 164 12.53 -2.30 -37.39
N LEU A 165 11.60 -1.36 -37.24
CA LEU A 165 11.58 -0.45 -36.09
C LEU A 165 11.16 -1.19 -34.81
N LEU A 166 10.25 -2.17 -34.93
CA LEU A 166 9.85 -3.05 -33.82
C LEU A 166 11.03 -3.85 -33.25
N LYS A 167 11.88 -4.43 -34.12
CA LYS A 167 13.06 -5.20 -33.68
C LYS A 167 14.13 -4.35 -32.99
N ARG A 168 14.34 -3.09 -33.41
CA ARG A 168 15.25 -2.17 -32.71
C ARG A 168 14.67 -1.63 -31.39
N THR A 169 13.35 -1.68 -31.23
CA THR A 169 12.68 -1.31 -29.98
C THR A 169 12.80 -2.42 -28.94
N GLU A 170 12.76 -3.69 -29.34
CA GLU A 170 13.01 -4.84 -28.44
C GLU A 170 14.37 -4.77 -27.74
N GLU A 171 15.42 -4.28 -28.42
CA GLU A 171 16.76 -4.15 -27.83
C GLU A 171 16.88 -3.00 -26.82
N HIS A 172 16.08 -1.94 -26.95
CA HIS A 172 16.03 -0.82 -25.98
C HIS A 172 15.05 -1.07 -24.81
N ILE A 173 14.19 -2.09 -24.89
CA ILE A 173 13.31 -2.50 -23.80
C ILE A 173 14.04 -3.37 -22.77
N LYS A 174 15.18 -3.98 -23.13
CA LYS A 174 16.00 -4.83 -22.23
C LYS A 174 16.53 -4.12 -20.97
N GLY A 175 16.50 -2.79 -20.92
CA GLY A 175 16.88 -1.98 -19.76
C GLY A 175 15.72 -1.46 -18.90
N MET A 176 14.46 -1.73 -19.28
CA MET A 176 13.30 -1.30 -18.49
C MET A 176 12.94 -2.38 -17.48
N VAL A 177 13.46 -2.26 -16.26
CA VAL A 177 12.95 -2.98 -15.09
C VAL A 177 11.49 -2.53 -14.89
N VAL A 178 10.53 -3.38 -15.21
CA VAL A 178 9.12 -3.14 -14.88
C VAL A 178 8.99 -3.36 -13.37
N PRO A 179 8.23 -2.57 -12.60
CA PRO A 179 8.15 -2.75 -11.15
C PRO A 179 7.91 -4.20 -10.66
N GLY A 180 7.23 -5.04 -11.46
CA GLY A 180 7.10 -6.48 -11.18
C GLY A 180 8.43 -7.24 -11.11
N THR A 181 9.40 -6.94 -11.98
CA THR A 181 10.67 -7.69 -12.07
C THR A 181 11.51 -7.56 -10.80
N LEU A 182 11.42 -6.42 -10.10
CA LEU A 182 12.12 -6.26 -8.82
C LEU A 182 11.60 -7.19 -7.73
N PHE A 183 10.29 -7.21 -7.52
CA PHE A 183 9.70 -8.03 -6.45
C PHE A 183 9.80 -9.53 -6.78
N GLU A 184 9.73 -9.87 -8.05
CA GLU A 184 10.00 -11.22 -8.55
C GLU A 184 11.46 -11.64 -8.32
N GLU A 185 12.43 -10.75 -8.54
CA GLU A 185 13.85 -10.99 -8.20
C GLU A 185 14.08 -11.17 -6.70
N LEU A 186 13.29 -10.49 -5.86
CA LEU A 186 13.24 -10.71 -4.41
C LEU A 186 12.47 -11.98 -4.02
N GLY A 187 12.05 -12.81 -4.98
CA GLY A 187 11.46 -14.13 -4.74
C GLY A 187 9.95 -14.15 -4.54
N PHE A 188 9.26 -13.01 -4.70
CA PHE A 188 7.81 -12.91 -4.59
C PHE A 188 7.09 -13.26 -5.90
N ASN A 189 5.91 -13.86 -5.79
CA ASN A 189 4.97 -13.89 -6.91
C ASN A 189 4.19 -12.56 -6.97
N TYR A 190 4.44 -11.77 -8.01
CA TYR A 190 3.88 -10.42 -8.15
C TYR A 190 2.58 -10.39 -8.96
N ILE A 191 1.55 -9.71 -8.44
CA ILE A 191 0.27 -9.47 -9.12
C ILE A 191 -0.06 -7.98 -9.03
N GLY A 192 -0.29 -7.34 -10.19
CA GLY A 192 -0.76 -5.96 -10.30
C GLY A 192 0.03 -5.10 -11.29
N PRO A 193 -0.16 -3.77 -11.28
CA PRO A 193 -1.10 -3.03 -10.43
C PRO A 193 -2.57 -3.36 -10.77
N VAL A 194 -3.42 -3.43 -9.74
CA VAL A 194 -4.89 -3.52 -9.89
C VAL A 194 -5.59 -2.31 -9.26
N ASP A 195 -6.82 -2.03 -9.68
CA ASP A 195 -7.60 -0.95 -9.07
C ASP A 195 -7.98 -1.29 -7.61
N GLY A 196 -7.37 -0.60 -6.64
CA GLY A 196 -7.62 -0.77 -5.21
C GLY A 196 -9.01 -0.32 -4.76
N HIS A 197 -9.78 0.24 -5.69
CA HIS A 197 -11.11 0.78 -5.49
C HIS A 197 -12.23 -0.09 -6.05
N ASP A 198 -11.90 -1.09 -6.87
CA ASP A 198 -12.80 -2.15 -7.29
C ASP A 198 -12.83 -3.26 -6.23
N VAL A 199 -13.74 -3.11 -5.27
CA VAL A 199 -13.86 -4.07 -4.15
C VAL A 199 -14.17 -5.48 -4.65
N MET A 200 -14.96 -5.63 -5.72
CA MET A 200 -15.33 -6.95 -6.25
C MET A 200 -14.16 -7.60 -6.96
N GLY A 201 -13.42 -6.83 -7.77
CA GLY A 201 -12.16 -7.25 -8.38
C GLY A 201 -11.14 -7.67 -7.31
N LEU A 202 -10.96 -6.87 -6.25
CA LEU A 202 -10.08 -7.21 -5.14
C LEU A 202 -10.49 -8.50 -4.41
N ILE A 203 -11.79 -8.71 -4.17
CA ILE A 203 -12.26 -9.97 -3.55
C ILE A 203 -11.88 -11.17 -4.43
N SER A 204 -12.09 -11.08 -5.74
CA SER A 204 -11.74 -12.14 -6.68
C SER A 204 -10.24 -12.43 -6.67
N THR A 205 -9.41 -11.37 -6.81
CA THR A 205 -7.95 -11.49 -6.78
C THR A 205 -7.45 -12.08 -5.48
N LEU A 206 -7.90 -11.57 -4.32
CA LEU A 206 -7.47 -12.06 -3.02
C LEU A 206 -7.90 -13.51 -2.77
N LYS A 207 -9.09 -13.93 -3.24
CA LYS A 207 -9.51 -15.34 -3.15
C LYS A 207 -8.58 -16.26 -3.94
N ASN A 208 -8.20 -15.86 -5.16
CA ASN A 208 -7.29 -16.64 -5.99
C ASN A 208 -5.89 -16.73 -5.37
N MET A 209 -5.42 -15.64 -4.73
CA MET A 209 -4.11 -15.58 -4.09
C MET A 209 -4.06 -16.32 -2.76
N ARG A 210 -5.20 -16.50 -2.07
CA ARG A 210 -5.25 -16.97 -0.69
C ARG A 210 -4.55 -18.31 -0.47
N ASP A 211 -4.65 -19.23 -1.42
CA ASP A 211 -4.14 -20.60 -1.28
C ASP A 211 -2.83 -20.82 -2.04
N LEU A 212 -2.24 -19.77 -2.62
CA LEU A 212 -0.93 -19.82 -3.23
C LEU A 212 0.15 -20.00 -2.15
N LYS A 213 1.18 -20.77 -2.50
CA LYS A 213 2.31 -21.08 -1.63
C LYS A 213 3.49 -20.12 -1.84
N GLY A 214 4.23 -19.89 -0.77
CA GLY A 214 5.35 -18.96 -0.73
C GLY A 214 4.92 -17.49 -0.75
N PRO A 215 5.90 -16.58 -0.83
CA PRO A 215 5.66 -15.14 -0.68
C PRO A 215 4.90 -14.58 -1.89
N GLN A 216 3.76 -13.95 -1.62
CA GLN A 216 2.90 -13.32 -2.62
C GLN A 216 2.96 -11.79 -2.47
N PHE A 217 2.85 -11.08 -3.58
CA PHE A 217 2.85 -9.63 -3.62
C PHE A 217 1.69 -9.11 -4.47
N LEU A 218 0.80 -8.31 -3.87
CA LEU A 218 -0.30 -7.65 -4.56
C LEU A 218 -0.08 -6.14 -4.58
N HIS A 219 0.05 -5.56 -5.77
CA HIS A 219 0.13 -4.13 -5.96
C HIS A 219 -1.26 -3.57 -6.27
N ILE A 220 -1.79 -2.73 -5.39
CA ILE A 220 -3.05 -2.00 -5.60
C ILE A 220 -2.81 -0.50 -5.76
N MET A 221 -3.52 0.12 -6.70
CA MET A 221 -3.53 1.56 -6.89
C MET A 221 -4.74 2.16 -6.19
N THR A 222 -4.54 3.15 -5.33
CA THR A 222 -5.62 3.90 -4.68
C THR A 222 -5.48 5.40 -4.91
N LYS A 223 -6.47 6.14 -4.43
CA LYS A 223 -6.55 7.59 -4.51
C LYS A 223 -6.75 8.07 -3.09
N LYS A 224 -5.78 8.85 -2.60
CA LYS A 224 -5.85 9.43 -1.27
C LYS A 224 -7.05 10.39 -1.19
N GLY A 225 -7.81 10.31 -0.10
CA GLY A 225 -9.02 11.13 0.09
C GLY A 225 -10.25 10.66 -0.69
N ARG A 226 -10.22 9.49 -1.35
CA ARG A 226 -11.35 9.04 -2.18
C ARG A 226 -12.69 9.05 -1.42
N GLY A 227 -13.71 9.59 -2.08
CA GLY A 227 -15.06 9.76 -1.53
C GLY A 227 -15.26 11.11 -0.84
N TYR A 228 -14.22 11.95 -0.77
CA TYR A 228 -14.30 13.33 -0.30
C TYR A 228 -13.52 14.25 -1.25
N GLU A 229 -14.24 14.85 -2.20
CA GLU A 229 -13.68 15.63 -3.31
C GLU A 229 -12.62 16.69 -2.90
N PRO A 230 -12.77 17.43 -1.78
CA PRO A 230 -11.73 18.35 -1.32
C PRO A 230 -10.40 17.67 -0.96
N ALA A 231 -10.45 16.47 -0.35
CA ALA A 231 -9.25 15.70 -0.03
C ALA A 231 -8.67 14.97 -1.24
N GLU A 232 -9.49 14.62 -2.24
CA GLU A 232 -8.98 14.10 -3.51
C GLU A 232 -8.20 15.17 -4.30
N LYS A 233 -8.64 16.44 -4.23
CA LYS A 233 -7.98 17.57 -4.92
C LYS A 233 -6.73 18.07 -4.20
N ASP A 234 -6.68 17.98 -2.87
CA ASP A 234 -5.51 18.39 -2.07
C ASP A 234 -5.11 17.33 -1.02
N PRO A 235 -4.59 16.17 -1.45
CA PRO A 235 -4.24 15.07 -0.56
C PRO A 235 -3.07 15.36 0.39
N ILE A 236 -2.27 16.40 0.13
CA ILE A 236 -1.17 16.84 1.01
C ILE A 236 -1.77 17.56 2.22
N THR A 237 -2.56 18.61 2.00
CA THR A 237 -3.12 19.41 3.08
C THR A 237 -4.11 18.58 3.91
N PHE A 238 -4.84 17.65 3.27
CA PHE A 238 -5.80 16.80 3.95
C PHE A 238 -5.17 15.58 4.67
N HIS A 239 -3.85 15.39 4.64
CA HIS A 239 -3.20 14.25 5.31
C HIS A 239 -3.31 14.29 6.84
N ALA A 240 -3.28 15.50 7.43
CA ALA A 240 -3.45 15.70 8.86
C ALA A 240 -4.26 16.99 9.08
N VAL A 241 -5.58 16.83 9.22
CA VAL A 241 -6.51 17.96 9.34
C VAL A 241 -6.92 18.19 10.79
N PRO A 242 -7.01 19.46 11.24
CA PRO A 242 -7.67 19.78 12.49
C PRO A 242 -9.17 19.46 12.38
N LYS A 243 -9.89 19.45 13.51
CA LYS A 243 -11.36 19.31 13.48
C LYS A 243 -11.95 20.39 12.57
N PHE A 244 -12.68 19.96 11.55
CA PHE A 244 -13.27 20.83 10.54
C PHE A 244 -14.68 20.32 10.20
N ASP A 245 -15.47 21.14 9.52
CA ASP A 245 -16.77 20.73 9.00
C ASP A 245 -16.61 20.10 7.61
N PRO A 246 -16.86 18.79 7.44
CA PRO A 246 -16.74 18.13 6.13
C PRO A 246 -17.70 18.70 5.08
N SER A 247 -18.83 19.28 5.48
CA SER A 247 -19.77 19.88 4.53
C SER A 247 -19.26 21.20 3.94
N SER A 248 -18.36 21.88 4.65
CA SER A 248 -17.80 23.17 4.24
C SER A 248 -16.74 23.06 3.13
N GLY A 249 -16.14 21.88 2.95
CA GLY A 249 -15.04 21.68 2.01
C GLY A 249 -13.72 22.35 2.40
N CYS A 250 -13.70 23.15 3.47
CA CYS A 250 -12.58 24.01 3.83
C CYS A 250 -12.00 23.63 5.20
N LEU A 251 -10.67 23.70 5.31
CA LEU A 251 -9.99 23.58 6.59
C LEU A 251 -10.06 24.90 7.35
N PRO A 252 -10.20 24.87 8.70
CA PRO A 252 -10.17 26.08 9.50
C PRO A 252 -8.85 26.81 9.30
N LYS A 253 -8.90 28.14 9.17
CA LYS A 253 -7.69 28.95 9.05
C LYS A 253 -6.81 28.72 10.27
N SER A 254 -5.53 28.41 10.02
CA SER A 254 -4.49 28.34 11.05
C SER A 254 -4.53 29.60 11.92
N SER A 255 -4.77 29.43 13.22
CA SER A 255 -4.78 30.52 14.20
C SER A 255 -3.35 30.98 14.50
N GLY A 256 -2.64 31.54 13.51
CA GLY A 256 -1.41 32.34 13.66
C GLY A 256 -0.32 31.83 14.63
N GLY A 257 -0.28 30.53 14.95
CA GLY A 257 0.65 29.98 15.92
C GLY A 257 2.05 29.84 15.35
N LEU A 258 3.06 29.81 16.24
CA LEU A 258 4.45 29.54 15.89
C LEU A 258 4.54 28.33 14.93
N PRO A 259 5.36 28.39 13.86
CA PRO A 259 5.48 27.29 12.93
C PRO A 259 5.86 25.99 13.66
N GLY A 260 5.14 24.92 13.38
CA GLY A 260 5.49 23.59 13.88
C GLY A 260 6.86 23.17 13.38
N TYR A 261 7.57 22.36 14.17
CA TYR A 261 8.94 21.90 13.91
C TYR A 261 9.17 21.32 12.51
N SER A 262 8.14 20.76 11.86
CA SER A 262 8.19 20.23 10.49
C SER A 262 8.46 21.28 9.40
N LYS A 263 8.36 22.58 9.69
CA LYS A 263 8.69 23.66 8.74
C LYS A 263 10.15 24.15 8.81
N ASN A 264 10.92 23.75 9.83
CA ASN A 264 12.29 24.21 10.04
C ASN A 264 13.36 23.18 9.62
N LEU A 265 12.96 22.06 9.02
CA LEU A 265 13.86 21.11 8.37
C LEU A 265 13.80 21.36 6.85
N ARG A 266 14.48 22.40 6.40
CA ARG A 266 14.92 22.62 5.02
C ARG A 266 16.41 22.84 5.04
#